data_AF-A0A3C1KKE8-F1
#
_entry.id   AF-A0A3C1KKE8-F1
#
_cell.length_a   1.000
_cell.length_b   1.000
_cell.length_c   1.000
_cell.angle_alpha   90.00
_cell.angle_beta   90.00
_cell.angle_gamma   90.00
#
_symmetry.space_group_name_H-M   'P 1'
#
loop_
_entity.id
_entity.type
_entity.pdbx_description
1 polymer ?
#
loop_
_entity_poly.entity_id
_entity_poly.type
_entity_poly.pdbx_seq_one_letter_code
_entity_poly.pdbx_strand_id
1 'polypeptide(L)' 'PKLGRPEDIAWMALFLASERSCYVTGQLISVSGGAYMP' A
#
# COMPACT_ATOMS: atom_id res chain seq x y z
N PRO A 1 -14.06 5.61 -11.25
CA PRO A 1 -13.36 4.87 -10.18
C PRO A 1 -13.28 3.37 -10.52
N LYS A 2 -12.12 2.74 -10.34
CA LYS A 2 -11.94 1.29 -10.55
C LYS A 2 -11.93 0.60 -9.18
N LEU A 3 -12.61 -0.55 -9.07
CA LEU A 3 -12.52 -1.37 -7.88
C LEU A 3 -11.09 -1.92 -7.74
N GLY A 4 -10.53 -1.82 -6.54
CA GLY A 4 -9.24 -2.43 -6.22
C GLY A 4 -9.29 -3.94 -6.41
N ARG A 5 -8.16 -4.51 -6.81
CA ARG A 5 -7.98 -5.95 -6.95
C ARG A 5 -7.05 -6.46 -5.84
N PRO A 6 -7.05 -7.76 -5.54
CA PRO A 6 -6.14 -8.33 -4.55
C PRO A 6 -4.67 -8.00 -4.82
N GLU A 7 -4.26 -7.92 -6.10
CA GLU A 7 -2.88 -7.61 -6.47
C GLU A 7 -2.46 -6.21 -6.02
N ASP A 8 -3.39 -5.25 -5.98
CA ASP A 8 -3.09 -3.88 -5.62
C ASP A 8 -2.63 -3.78 -4.15
N ILE A 9 -3.17 -4.65 -3.27
CA ILE A 9 -2.68 -4.83 -1.89
C ILE A 9 -1.36 -5.62 -1.87
N ALA A 10 -1.27 -6.69 -2.65
CA ALA A 10 -0.08 -7.54 -2.70
C ALA A 10 1.18 -6.74 -3.10
N TRP A 11 1.06 -5.81 -4.04
CA TRP A 11 2.18 -4.94 -4.44
C TRP A 11 2.66 -4.04 -3.32
N MET A 12 1.74 -3.47 -2.51
CA MET A 12 2.12 -2.67 -1.34
C MET A 12 2.83 -3.53 -0.29
N ALA A 13 2.33 -4.73 -0.03
CA ALA A 13 2.96 -5.67 0.89
C ALA A 13 4.37 -6.07 0.41
N LEU A 14 4.54 -6.35 -0.88
CA LEU A 14 5.84 -6.66 -1.48
C LEU A 14 6.81 -5.48 -1.41
N PHE A 15 6.34 -4.24 -1.62
CA PHE A 15 7.16 -3.06 -1.41
C PHE A 15 7.66 -2.98 0.03
N LEU A 16 6.75 -3.12 1.01
CA LEU A 16 7.09 -3.07 2.43
C LEU A 16 8.02 -4.21 2.87
N ALA A 17 7.97 -5.38 2.23
CA ALA A 17 8.88 -6.50 2.49
C ALA A 17 10.24 -6.37 1.79
N SER A 18 10.39 -5.44 0.83
CA SER A 18 11.62 -5.27 0.06
C SER A 18 12.63 -4.36 0.76
N GLU A 19 13.90 -4.42 0.37
CA GLU A 19 14.93 -3.49 0.87
C GLU A 19 14.62 -2.01 0.58
N ARG A 20 13.72 -1.72 -0.38
CA ARG A 20 13.34 -0.35 -0.74
C ARG A 20 12.55 0.36 0.36
N SER A 21 11.95 -0.37 1.29
CA SER A 21 11.20 0.16 2.42
C SER A 21 12.04 0.28 3.70
N CYS A 22 13.38 0.17 3.63
CA CYS A 22 14.25 0.04 4.82
C CYS A 22 14.15 1.17 5.85
N TYR A 23 13.56 2.31 5.49
CA TYR A 23 13.34 3.45 6.39
C TYR A 23 11.84 3.75 6.64
N VAL A 24 10.94 2.88 6.21
CA VAL A 24 9.48 3.04 6.36
C VAL A 24 9.01 2.18 7.53
N THR A 25 8.67 2.82 8.64
CA THR A 25 8.12 2.15 9.83
C THR A 25 7.08 3.04 10.52
N GLY A 26 6.16 2.42 11.26
CA GLY A 26 5.08 3.11 11.98
C GLY A 26 4.04 3.82 11.10
N GLN A 27 4.05 3.59 9.79
CA GLN A 27 3.13 4.24 8.85
C GLN A 27 1.87 3.41 8.60
N LEU A 28 0.72 4.07 8.59
CA LEU A 28 -0.53 3.53 8.06
C LEU A 28 -0.64 3.92 6.58
N ILE A 29 -0.56 2.95 5.67
CA ILE A 29 -0.62 3.21 4.23
C ILE A 29 -1.99 2.82 3.66
N SER A 30 -2.72 3.81 3.17
CA SER A 30 -4.04 3.64 2.54
C SER A 30 -3.89 3.21 1.07
N VAL A 31 -4.32 1.99 0.75
CA VAL A 31 -4.42 1.47 -0.64
C VAL A 31 -5.88 1.39 -1.06
N SER A 32 -6.56 2.54 -1.04
CA SER A 32 -8.02 2.62 -1.18
C SER A 32 -8.49 3.19 -2.53
N GLY A 33 -7.57 3.49 -3.46
CA GLY A 33 -7.92 4.17 -4.71
C GLY A 33 -8.49 5.57 -4.50
N GLY A 34 -8.20 6.21 -3.37
CA GLY A 34 -8.73 7.52 -2.99
C GLY A 34 -10.06 7.47 -2.24
N ALA A 35 -10.56 6.29 -1.88
CA ALA A 35 -11.81 6.18 -1.09
C ALA A 35 -11.63 6.65 0.37
N TYR A 36 -10.40 6.66 0.88
CA TYR A 36 -10.06 7.20 2.18
C TYR A 36 -8.72 7.96 2.12
N MET A 37 -8.79 9.27 2.39
CA MET A 37 -7.66 10.18 2.55
C MET A 37 -7.88 10.96 3.86
N PRO A 38 -7.10 10.67 4.92
CA PRO A 38 -7.01 11.54 6.09
C PRO A 38 -6.22 12.82 5.78
#